data_AF-F0UFT3-F1
#
_entry.id   AF-F0UFT3-F1
#
_cell.length_a   1.000
_cell.length_b   1.000
_cell.length_c   1.000
_cell.angle_alpha   90.00
_cell.angle_beta   90.00
_cell.angle_gamma   90.00
#
_symmetry.space_group_name_H-M   'P 1'
#
loop_
_entity.id
_entity.type
_entity.pdbx_description
1 polymer ?
#
loop_
_entity_poly.entity_id
_entity_poly.type
_entity_poly.pdbx_seq_one_letter_code
_entity_poly.pdbx_strand_id
1 'polypeptide(L)'
;MASFMRSLRNGLMRNGLKQDAKERGKAIDWATYPDEPPAYTPTAETQETIADSSPYAFLSDFDTILLVDDSGSMSGSRWAETREALSAIAPICAEYDEDGFDIYFLNHKNWSNLTGAYANITTSEAVGHIFSRVTPSGRTPTGGRLHDILNPYVDEVRYRSAGGSRGVSKPPVKPINVIVITDGIPTDDVEPVLISVARRLDECNAKPWQVGIQFVQVGNDRSAARWLESLDDTLHKNNHVRDIVDTAPWSGAVLSSNTILKIMLGGVDRRYDRQTVSRVGRR
;
A
#
# COMPACT_ATOMS: atom_id res chain seq x y z
N MET A 1 -15.34 -5.46 -5.99
CA MET A 1 -14.03 -5.46 -5.32
C MET A 1 -13.84 -4.06 -4.78
N ALA A 2 -14.23 -3.90 -3.51
CA ALA A 2 -15.05 -2.77 -3.06
C ALA A 2 -14.88 -2.47 -1.55
N SER A 3 -13.67 -2.61 -0.99
CA SER A 3 -13.51 -2.69 0.47
C SER A 3 -13.18 -1.37 1.17
N PHE A 4 -12.54 -0.39 0.51
CA PHE A 4 -12.21 0.89 1.15
C PHE A 4 -13.40 1.89 1.16
N MET A 5 -14.23 1.92 0.10
CA MET A 5 -15.25 2.98 -0.06
C MET A 5 -16.71 2.60 0.22
N ARG A 6 -17.03 1.36 0.65
CA ARG A 6 -18.44 0.99 0.96
C ARG A 6 -18.95 1.52 2.30
N SER A 7 -18.07 1.99 3.20
CA SER A 7 -18.45 2.41 4.56
C SER A 7 -19.09 3.80 4.61
N LEU A 8 -18.71 4.72 3.71
CA LEU A 8 -19.25 6.09 3.68
C LEU A 8 -20.61 6.19 2.95
N ARG A 9 -20.93 5.25 2.05
CA ARG A 9 -22.19 5.29 1.27
C ARG A 9 -23.42 4.73 2.01
N ASN A 10 -23.24 3.86 3.00
CA ASN A 10 -24.35 3.11 3.61
C ASN A 10 -24.98 3.74 4.86
N GLY A 11 -24.41 4.84 5.37
CA GLY A 11 -24.97 5.55 6.54
C GLY A 11 -26.26 6.34 6.24
N LEU A 12 -26.55 6.63 4.96
CA LEU A 12 -27.60 7.59 4.60
C LEU A 12 -28.83 7.00 3.89
N MET A 13 -28.86 5.69 3.57
CA MET A 13 -29.83 5.16 2.59
C MET A 13 -30.52 3.83 2.95
N ARG A 14 -30.66 3.45 4.24
CA ARG A 14 -31.40 2.24 4.62
C ARG A 14 -32.43 2.45 5.72
N ASN A 15 -33.43 3.28 5.43
CA ASN A 15 -34.81 3.03 5.83
C ASN A 15 -35.55 2.56 4.56
N GLY A 16 -35.94 1.28 4.49
CA GLY A 16 -36.80 0.81 3.41
C GLY A 16 -36.64 -0.66 3.03
N LEU A 17 -37.57 -1.46 3.55
CA LEU A 17 -38.23 -2.60 2.92
C LEU A 17 -37.48 -3.96 2.79
N LYS A 18 -38.09 -4.92 3.50
CA LYS A 18 -37.93 -6.38 3.42
C LYS A 18 -38.58 -6.93 2.15
N GLN A 19 -38.11 -8.09 1.66
CA GLN A 19 -38.97 -9.26 1.43
C GLN A 19 -38.14 -10.53 1.14
N ASP A 20 -38.73 -11.64 1.59
CA ASP A 20 -38.22 -13.01 1.67
C ASP A 20 -38.47 -13.81 0.38
N ALA A 21 -37.67 -14.86 0.13
CA ALA A 21 -38.14 -16.06 -0.58
C ALA A 21 -37.25 -17.28 -0.28
N LYS A 22 -37.91 -18.41 -0.07
CA LYS A 22 -37.45 -19.73 0.38
C LYS A 22 -37.95 -20.74 -0.66
N GLU A 23 -37.16 -21.77 -0.99
CA GLU A 23 -37.58 -23.15 -1.34
C GLU A 23 -36.37 -23.97 -1.81
N ARG A 24 -35.98 -25.07 -1.16
CA ARG A 24 -36.51 -26.47 -1.09
C ARG A 24 -35.86 -27.37 -2.15
N GLY A 25 -35.24 -28.45 -1.65
CA GLY A 25 -34.34 -29.34 -2.39
C GLY A 25 -35.00 -30.56 -3.02
N LYS A 26 -34.15 -31.49 -3.46
CA LYS A 26 -34.49 -32.90 -3.74
C LYS A 26 -33.25 -33.79 -3.60
N ALA A 27 -33.47 -34.91 -2.92
CA ALA A 27 -32.55 -36.00 -2.66
C ALA A 27 -32.44 -36.96 -3.87
N ILE A 28 -31.34 -37.71 -3.95
CA ILE A 28 -31.26 -38.92 -4.77
C ILE A 28 -30.39 -39.99 -4.08
N ASP A 29 -30.76 -41.21 -4.44
CA ASP A 29 -30.68 -42.49 -3.75
C ASP A 29 -29.31 -43.20 -3.84
N TRP A 30 -29.08 -44.10 -2.89
CA TRP A 30 -27.87 -44.91 -2.72
C TRP A 30 -28.10 -46.30 -3.32
N ALA A 31 -27.32 -46.75 -4.31
CA ALA A 31 -27.22 -48.18 -4.64
C ALA A 31 -26.05 -48.51 -5.59
N THR A 32 -25.18 -49.38 -5.09
CA THR A 32 -24.45 -50.46 -5.82
C THR A 32 -23.17 -50.12 -6.59
N TYR A 33 -22.03 -50.49 -5.97
CA TYR A 33 -20.76 -50.80 -6.63
C TYR A 33 -20.72 -52.27 -7.07
N PRO A 34 -19.94 -52.59 -8.12
CA PRO A 34 -18.91 -53.61 -7.95
C PRO A 34 -17.53 -53.11 -8.40
N ASP A 35 -16.51 -53.68 -7.74
CA ASP A 35 -15.08 -53.47 -7.93
C ASP A 35 -14.60 -53.60 -9.38
N GLU A 36 -13.96 -52.55 -9.89
CA GLU A 36 -12.86 -52.66 -10.86
C GLU A 36 -11.69 -51.79 -10.38
N PRO A 37 -10.44 -52.32 -10.34
CA PRO A 37 -9.28 -51.53 -9.96
C PRO A 37 -9.03 -50.45 -11.02
N PRO A 38 -8.76 -49.19 -10.63
CA PRO A 38 -8.63 -48.11 -11.60
C PRO A 38 -7.43 -48.35 -12.51
N ALA A 39 -7.67 -48.19 -13.82
CA ALA A 39 -6.65 -48.03 -14.82
C ALA A 39 -5.72 -46.86 -14.44
N TYR A 40 -4.42 -47.04 -14.69
CA TYR A 40 -3.34 -46.12 -14.35
C TYR A 40 -3.62 -44.69 -14.87
N THR A 41 -4.11 -43.82 -13.99
CA THR A 41 -4.16 -42.38 -14.23
C THR A 41 -2.73 -41.86 -14.12
N PRO A 42 -2.18 -41.19 -15.14
CA PRO A 42 -0.89 -40.55 -15.01
C PRO A 42 -0.98 -39.57 -13.84
N THR A 43 -0.05 -39.69 -12.89
CA THR A 43 0.10 -38.77 -11.77
C THR A 43 0.11 -37.37 -12.35
N ALA A 44 -0.97 -36.61 -12.12
CA ALA A 44 -0.93 -35.18 -12.33
C ALA A 44 0.20 -34.69 -11.44
N GLU A 45 1.27 -34.23 -12.07
CA GLU A 45 2.28 -33.43 -11.40
C GLU A 45 1.49 -32.36 -10.67
N THR A 46 1.46 -32.45 -9.35
CA THR A 46 0.97 -31.39 -8.50
C THR A 46 1.86 -30.21 -8.85
N GLN A 47 1.36 -29.36 -9.73
CA GLN A 47 1.96 -28.09 -10.05
C GLN A 47 1.76 -27.27 -8.78
N GLU A 48 2.66 -27.49 -7.80
CA GLU A 48 2.87 -26.58 -6.69
C GLU A 48 3.01 -25.22 -7.34
N THR A 49 1.97 -24.40 -7.19
CA THR A 49 1.89 -23.08 -7.76
C THR A 49 3.08 -22.30 -7.23
N ILE A 50 4.04 -22.02 -8.11
CA ILE A 50 5.28 -21.25 -7.87
C ILE A 50 4.97 -19.81 -7.35
N ALA A 51 3.69 -19.44 -7.22
CA ALA A 51 3.24 -18.18 -6.62
C ALA A 51 3.68 -17.99 -5.16
N ASP A 52 3.89 -19.06 -4.38
CA ASP A 52 4.22 -18.97 -2.95
C ASP A 52 5.72 -18.71 -2.65
N SER A 53 6.59 -18.69 -3.67
CA SER A 53 8.03 -18.43 -3.49
C SER A 53 8.52 -17.15 -4.17
N SER A 54 7.62 -16.34 -4.74
CA SER A 54 8.02 -15.06 -5.32
C SER A 54 8.39 -14.08 -4.20
N PRO A 55 9.53 -13.37 -4.30
CA PRO A 55 9.87 -12.34 -3.32
C PRO A 55 8.81 -11.23 -3.26
N TYR A 56 7.88 -11.15 -4.21
CA TYR A 56 6.83 -10.13 -4.31
C TYR A 56 5.45 -10.60 -3.80
N ALA A 57 5.32 -11.84 -3.31
CA ALA A 57 4.02 -12.39 -2.88
C ALA A 57 3.36 -11.58 -1.73
N PHE A 58 4.15 -10.89 -0.90
CA PHE A 58 3.58 -10.04 0.16
C PHE A 58 2.91 -8.76 -0.36
N LEU A 59 3.08 -8.39 -1.64
CA LEU A 59 2.39 -7.22 -2.20
C LEU A 59 0.86 -7.36 -2.04
N SER A 60 0.32 -8.58 -2.04
CA SER A 60 -1.11 -8.84 -1.79
C SER A 60 -1.56 -8.55 -0.36
N ASP A 61 -0.65 -8.43 0.60
CA ASP A 61 -0.99 -8.23 2.03
C ASP A 61 -1.23 -6.75 2.39
N PHE A 62 -0.83 -5.82 1.50
CA PHE A 62 -0.85 -4.38 1.74
C PHE A 62 -1.49 -3.64 0.57
N ASP A 63 -2.25 -2.59 0.85
CA ASP A 63 -2.63 -1.64 -0.19
C ASP A 63 -1.47 -0.67 -0.41
N THR A 64 -0.95 -0.62 -1.64
CA THR A 64 0.19 0.23 -1.99
C THR A 64 -0.28 1.60 -2.45
N ILE A 65 0.24 2.65 -1.80
CA ILE A 65 -0.07 4.05 -2.12
C ILE A 65 1.22 4.76 -2.51
N LEU A 66 1.26 5.33 -3.70
CA LEU A 66 2.35 6.17 -4.18
C LEU A 66 1.96 7.64 -4.03
N LEU A 67 2.61 8.35 -3.11
CA LEU A 67 2.47 9.79 -2.95
C LEU A 67 3.59 10.49 -3.73
N VAL A 68 3.25 10.99 -4.91
CA VAL A 68 4.20 11.59 -5.84
C VAL A 68 4.27 13.11 -5.64
N ASP A 69 5.47 13.62 -5.46
CA ASP A 69 5.76 15.05 -5.49
C ASP A 69 5.56 15.61 -6.90
N ASP A 70 4.57 16.49 -7.03
CA ASP A 70 4.30 17.29 -8.23
C ASP A 70 4.62 18.77 -8.00
N SER A 71 5.53 19.10 -7.09
CA SER A 71 6.02 20.46 -6.87
C SER A 71 6.85 20.97 -8.05
N GLY A 72 7.08 22.28 -8.11
CA GLY A 72 7.83 22.88 -9.21
C GLY A 72 9.26 22.32 -9.41
N SER A 73 9.93 21.88 -8.33
CA SER A 73 11.30 21.34 -8.37
C SER A 73 11.41 20.03 -9.15
N MET A 74 10.31 19.27 -9.23
CA MET A 74 10.26 18.00 -9.94
C MET A 74 10.27 18.17 -11.47
N SER A 75 10.08 19.38 -11.99
CA SER A 75 10.03 19.66 -13.44
C SER A 75 11.25 19.09 -14.19
N GLY A 76 11.02 18.55 -15.38
CA GLY A 76 12.08 18.03 -16.25
C GLY A 76 12.43 16.57 -15.97
N SER A 77 13.71 16.26 -15.76
CA SER A 77 14.17 14.87 -15.69
C SER A 77 13.61 14.12 -14.49
N ARG A 78 13.48 14.76 -13.32
CA ARG A 78 12.95 14.13 -12.09
C ARG A 78 11.52 13.61 -12.28
N TRP A 79 10.67 14.41 -12.90
CA TRP A 79 9.30 14.01 -13.27
C TRP A 79 9.29 12.88 -14.30
N ALA A 80 10.13 12.98 -15.33
CA ALA A 80 10.22 11.96 -16.37
C ALA A 80 10.72 10.61 -15.81
N GLU A 81 11.77 10.63 -14.99
CA GLU A 81 12.32 9.44 -14.31
C GLU A 81 11.27 8.79 -13.41
N THR A 82 10.54 9.60 -12.64
CA THR A 82 9.43 9.10 -11.80
C THR A 82 8.37 8.43 -12.66
N ARG A 83 7.92 9.06 -13.75
CA ARG A 83 6.95 8.48 -14.68
C ARG A 83 7.42 7.14 -15.23
N GLU A 84 8.65 7.06 -15.71
CA GLU A 84 9.22 5.83 -16.30
C GLU A 84 9.32 4.71 -15.26
N ALA A 85 9.80 5.02 -14.05
CA ALA A 85 9.89 4.04 -12.98
C ALA A 85 8.52 3.50 -12.58
N LEU A 86 7.52 4.38 -12.43
CA LEU A 86 6.14 3.97 -12.11
C LEU A 86 5.47 3.19 -13.24
N SER A 87 5.73 3.57 -14.50
CA SER A 87 5.20 2.86 -15.66
C SER A 87 5.74 1.43 -15.71
N ALA A 88 7.00 1.23 -15.35
CA ALA A 88 7.66 -0.06 -15.37
C ALA A 88 7.24 -1.00 -14.21
N ILE A 89 6.87 -0.47 -13.04
CA ILE A 89 6.41 -1.32 -11.91
C ILE A 89 4.92 -1.66 -11.98
N ALA A 90 4.09 -0.85 -12.65
CA ALA A 90 2.64 -1.09 -12.74
C ALA A 90 2.24 -2.52 -13.16
N PRO A 91 2.77 -3.08 -14.27
CA PRO A 91 2.43 -4.45 -14.64
C PRO A 91 2.94 -5.49 -13.62
N ILE A 92 4.09 -5.23 -12.99
CA ILE A 92 4.68 -6.13 -11.99
C ILE A 92 3.81 -6.15 -10.72
N CYS A 93 3.38 -4.99 -10.23
CA CYS A 93 2.46 -4.91 -9.10
C CYS A 93 1.15 -5.63 -9.40
N ALA A 94 0.62 -5.51 -10.62
CA ALA A 94 -0.61 -6.17 -11.04
C ALA A 94 -0.53 -7.71 -11.10
N GLU A 95 0.68 -8.30 -11.16
CA GLU A 95 0.87 -9.75 -11.08
C GLU A 95 0.64 -10.30 -9.66
N TYR A 96 0.85 -9.47 -8.63
CA TYR A 96 0.82 -9.89 -7.22
C TYR A 96 -0.31 -9.23 -6.41
N ASP A 97 -0.79 -8.06 -6.82
CA ASP A 97 -1.96 -7.40 -6.25
C ASP A 97 -2.97 -7.09 -7.37
N GLU A 98 -4.15 -7.72 -7.34
CA GLU A 98 -5.14 -7.65 -8.42
C GLU A 98 -5.64 -6.22 -8.69
N ASP A 99 -5.61 -5.34 -7.67
CA ASP A 99 -5.94 -3.93 -7.84
C ASP A 99 -4.72 -3.02 -8.04
N GLY A 100 -3.50 -3.52 -7.95
CA GLY A 100 -2.28 -2.76 -8.25
C GLY A 100 -1.93 -1.74 -7.17
N PHE A 101 -1.85 -0.45 -7.53
CA PHE A 101 -1.58 0.63 -6.56
C PHE A 101 -2.36 1.90 -6.83
N ASP A 102 -2.46 2.76 -5.82
CA ASP A 102 -3.05 4.09 -5.91
C ASP A 102 -1.97 5.16 -6.08
N ILE A 103 -2.22 6.17 -6.93
CA ILE A 103 -1.37 7.37 -7.05
C ILE A 103 -2.09 8.57 -6.46
N TYR A 104 -1.42 9.24 -5.53
CA TYR A 104 -1.74 10.58 -5.04
C TYR A 104 -0.64 11.55 -5.44
N PHE A 105 -0.99 12.81 -5.65
CA PHE A 105 -0.02 13.89 -5.81
C PHE A 105 -0.06 14.84 -4.62
N LEU A 106 1.05 15.54 -4.34
CA LEU A 106 1.13 16.52 -3.25
C LEU A 106 0.15 17.69 -3.46
N ASN A 107 0.15 18.28 -4.65
CA ASN A 107 -0.63 19.45 -5.00
C ASN A 107 -1.89 19.07 -5.80
N HIS A 108 -1.75 18.24 -6.82
CA HIS A 108 -2.87 17.84 -7.68
C HIS A 108 -3.82 16.87 -6.97
N LYS A 109 -5.13 17.09 -7.16
CA LYS A 109 -6.19 16.19 -6.68
C LYS A 109 -7.05 15.74 -7.86
N ASN A 110 -7.27 14.44 -7.98
CA ASN A 110 -8.24 13.91 -8.92
C ASN A 110 -9.68 14.15 -8.40
N TRP A 111 -10.34 15.18 -8.90
CA TRP A 111 -11.70 15.55 -8.49
C TRP A 111 -12.79 14.51 -8.79
N SER A 112 -12.49 13.51 -9.64
CA SER A 112 -13.42 12.39 -9.88
C SER A 112 -13.40 11.34 -8.77
N ASN A 113 -12.45 11.42 -7.84
CA ASN A 113 -12.33 10.55 -6.67
C ASN A 113 -12.40 11.40 -5.39
N LEU A 114 -13.22 10.97 -4.42
CA LEU A 114 -13.40 11.68 -3.14
C LEU A 114 -12.11 11.85 -2.34
N THR A 115 -11.15 10.94 -2.49
CA THR A 115 -9.84 11.03 -1.81
C THR A 115 -8.83 11.88 -2.59
N GLY A 116 -9.13 12.19 -3.86
CA GLY A 116 -8.22 12.83 -4.79
C GLY A 116 -7.21 11.87 -5.43
N ALA A 117 -7.37 10.56 -5.28
CA ALA A 117 -6.48 9.53 -5.86
C ALA A 117 -6.80 9.20 -7.32
N TYR A 118 -5.79 8.69 -8.02
CA TYR A 118 -5.96 7.82 -9.17
C TYR A 118 -5.81 6.38 -8.67
N ALA A 119 -6.92 5.64 -8.63
CA ALA A 119 -6.96 4.35 -7.96
C ALA A 119 -6.83 3.17 -8.92
N ASN A 120 -6.39 2.05 -8.38
CA ASN A 120 -6.28 0.74 -9.04
C ASN A 120 -5.43 0.75 -10.32
N ILE A 121 -4.22 1.29 -10.24
CA ILE A 121 -3.31 1.44 -11.37
C ILE A 121 -2.53 0.14 -11.57
N THR A 122 -2.76 -0.51 -12.72
CA THR A 122 -2.18 -1.83 -13.05
C THR A 122 -1.40 -1.84 -14.36
N THR A 123 -1.42 -0.74 -15.14
CA THR A 123 -0.83 -0.69 -16.48
C THR A 123 0.07 0.51 -16.67
N SER A 124 1.11 0.34 -17.48
CA SER A 124 2.04 1.40 -17.87
C SER A 124 1.31 2.55 -18.58
N GLU A 125 0.31 2.23 -19.41
CA GLU A 125 -0.49 3.20 -20.15
C GLU A 125 -1.31 4.10 -19.21
N ALA A 126 -1.88 3.53 -18.14
CA ALA A 126 -2.61 4.30 -17.14
C ALA A 126 -1.69 5.31 -16.43
N VAL A 127 -0.47 4.90 -16.06
CA VAL A 127 0.54 5.80 -15.48
C VAL A 127 0.89 6.93 -16.46
N GLY A 128 1.19 6.58 -17.72
CA GLY A 128 1.51 7.56 -18.76
C GLY A 128 0.40 8.59 -18.96
N HIS A 129 -0.86 8.14 -18.99
CA HIS A 129 -2.02 9.01 -19.12
C HIS A 129 -2.22 9.93 -17.90
N ILE A 130 -2.00 9.44 -16.67
CA ILE A 130 -2.06 10.27 -15.46
C ILE A 130 -1.00 11.38 -15.51
N PHE A 131 0.25 11.02 -15.80
CA PHE A 131 1.37 11.97 -15.85
C PHE A 131 1.26 12.96 -17.02
N SER A 132 0.49 12.65 -18.06
CA SER A 132 0.17 13.61 -19.13
C SER A 132 -0.81 14.71 -18.71
N ARG A 133 -1.57 14.49 -17.64
CA ARG A 133 -2.60 15.42 -17.12
C ARG A 133 -2.13 16.25 -15.93
N VAL A 134 -1.02 15.86 -15.31
CA VAL A 134 -0.47 16.53 -14.12
C VAL A 134 0.85 17.19 -14.51
N THR A 135 0.97 18.48 -14.20
CA THR A 135 2.17 19.26 -14.47
C THR A 135 2.80 19.68 -13.15
N PRO A 136 4.11 19.42 -12.94
CA PRO A 136 4.81 19.86 -11.74
C PRO A 136 4.68 21.37 -11.50
N SER A 137 4.16 21.76 -10.34
CA SER A 137 3.96 23.14 -9.94
C SER A 137 3.69 23.27 -8.44
N GLY A 138 3.90 24.47 -7.88
CA GLY A 138 3.60 24.73 -6.48
C GLY A 138 4.70 24.29 -5.51
N ARG A 139 4.31 24.09 -4.25
CA ARG A 139 5.18 23.79 -3.11
C ARG A 139 5.22 22.28 -2.86
N THR A 140 5.89 21.86 -1.79
CA THR A 140 5.99 20.45 -1.35
C THR A 140 5.21 20.25 -0.04
N PRO A 141 3.85 20.31 -0.03
CA PRO A 141 3.03 20.21 1.19
C PRO A 141 2.85 18.76 1.66
N THR A 142 3.95 18.10 2.01
CA THR A 142 3.99 16.66 2.34
C THR A 142 3.19 16.35 3.60
N GLY A 143 3.31 17.17 4.66
CA GLY A 143 2.63 16.92 5.92
C GLY A 143 1.11 16.97 5.77
N GLY A 144 0.61 18.03 5.16
CA GLY A 144 -0.82 18.22 4.87
C GLY A 144 -1.38 17.13 3.97
N ARG A 145 -0.64 16.69 2.93
CA ARG A 145 -1.13 15.63 2.05
C ARG A 145 -1.13 14.26 2.73
N LEU A 146 -0.11 13.94 3.53
CA LEU A 146 -0.10 12.74 4.36
C LEU A 146 -1.26 12.75 5.36
N HIS A 147 -1.56 13.90 5.98
CA HIS A 147 -2.71 14.05 6.87
C HIS A 147 -4.03 13.70 6.17
N ASP A 148 -4.26 14.25 4.96
CA ASP A 148 -5.47 13.98 4.17
C ASP A 148 -5.64 12.49 3.82
N ILE A 149 -4.54 11.76 3.62
CA ILE A 149 -4.54 10.34 3.24
C ILE A 149 -4.67 9.45 4.49
N LEU A 150 -3.84 9.68 5.51
CA LEU A 150 -3.70 8.79 6.65
C LEU A 150 -4.84 8.93 7.66
N ASN A 151 -5.40 10.13 7.87
CA ASN A 151 -6.40 10.32 8.91
C ASN A 151 -7.69 9.54 8.67
N PRO A 152 -8.32 9.60 7.47
CA PRO A 152 -9.51 8.80 7.19
C PRO A 152 -9.25 7.30 7.31
N TYR A 153 -8.05 6.84 6.92
CA TYR A 153 -7.65 5.45 7.05
C TYR A 153 -7.53 5.02 8.52
N VAL A 154 -6.82 5.80 9.35
CA VAL A 154 -6.66 5.51 10.79
C VAL A 154 -8.01 5.54 11.51
N ASP A 155 -8.91 6.46 11.16
CA ASP A 155 -10.26 6.49 11.72
C ASP A 155 -11.06 5.23 11.39
N GLU A 156 -10.95 4.71 10.17
CA GLU A 156 -11.59 3.44 9.79
C GLU A 156 -10.97 2.26 10.55
N VAL A 157 -9.64 2.22 10.72
CA VAL A 157 -8.96 1.20 11.55
C VAL A 157 -9.51 1.24 12.97
N ARG A 158 -9.54 2.41 13.62
CA ARG A 158 -10.06 2.57 14.98
C ARG A 158 -11.53 2.15 15.10
N TYR A 159 -12.36 2.57 14.13
CA TYR A 159 -13.78 2.23 14.11
C TYR A 159 -14.00 0.72 14.01
N ARG A 160 -13.22 0.01 13.19
CA ARG A 160 -13.33 -1.46 13.06
C ARG A 160 -12.75 -2.21 14.26
N SER A 161 -11.66 -1.71 14.86
CA SER A 161 -11.07 -2.28 16.08
C SER A 161 -11.98 -2.16 17.29
N ALA A 162 -12.80 -1.11 17.38
CA ALA A 162 -13.74 -0.90 18.48
C ALA A 162 -14.97 -1.84 18.47
N GLY A 163 -15.01 -2.84 17.58
CA GLY A 163 -16.10 -3.83 17.55
C GLY A 163 -17.45 -3.23 17.15
N GLY A 164 -17.45 -2.35 16.13
CA GLY A 164 -18.56 -1.50 15.68
C GLY A 164 -19.98 -1.99 16.03
N SER A 165 -20.82 -1.05 16.46
CA SER A 165 -22.04 -1.14 17.28
C SER A 165 -23.13 -2.21 17.00
N ARG A 166 -22.93 -3.27 16.20
CA ARG A 166 -23.98 -4.20 15.75
C ARG A 166 -23.57 -5.67 15.58
N GLY A 167 -22.65 -6.20 16.38
CA GLY A 167 -22.48 -7.67 16.53
C GLY A 167 -22.08 -8.46 15.28
N VAL A 168 -21.71 -7.79 14.19
CA VAL A 168 -21.14 -8.39 12.98
C VAL A 168 -19.67 -7.98 12.94
N SER A 169 -18.77 -8.96 13.04
CA SER A 169 -17.34 -8.74 12.84
C SER A 169 -17.12 -8.21 11.42
N LYS A 170 -16.79 -6.93 11.30
CA LYS A 170 -16.29 -6.39 10.03
C LYS A 170 -14.90 -6.99 9.78
N PRO A 171 -14.54 -7.31 8.53
CA PRO A 171 -13.18 -7.73 8.23
C PRO A 171 -12.20 -6.60 8.63
N PRO A 172 -11.00 -6.96 9.13
CA PRO A 172 -9.98 -5.98 9.49
C PRO A 172 -9.63 -5.12 8.28
N VAL A 173 -9.20 -3.88 8.54
CA VAL A 173 -8.71 -2.98 7.47
C VAL A 173 -7.36 -3.54 6.97
N LYS A 174 -7.21 -3.67 5.65
CA LYS A 174 -5.96 -4.11 5.01
C LYS A 174 -4.86 -3.07 5.35
N PRO A 175 -3.68 -3.50 5.81
CA PRO A 175 -2.54 -2.61 6.03
C PRO A 175 -2.20 -1.79 4.77
N ILE A 176 -1.59 -0.61 4.95
CA ILE A 176 -1.15 0.24 3.83
C ILE A 176 0.37 0.42 3.85
N ASN A 177 0.96 0.52 2.65
CA ASN A 177 2.34 0.96 2.45
C ASN A 177 2.35 2.25 1.61
N VAL A 178 2.69 3.38 2.24
CA VAL A 178 2.73 4.69 1.59
C VAL A 178 4.15 5.02 1.18
N ILE A 179 4.41 5.10 -0.12
CA ILE A 179 5.72 5.45 -0.67
C ILE A 179 5.68 6.89 -1.16
N VAL A 180 6.37 7.78 -0.45
CA VAL A 180 6.50 9.20 -0.77
C VAL A 180 7.70 9.38 -1.70
N ILE A 181 7.45 9.82 -2.93
CA ILE A 181 8.50 10.06 -3.95
C ILE A 181 8.68 11.57 -4.09
N THR A 182 9.83 12.10 -3.66
CA THR A 182 10.09 13.56 -3.63
C THR A 182 11.55 13.88 -3.92
N ASP A 183 11.83 15.08 -4.43
CA ASP A 183 13.18 15.57 -4.69
C ASP A 183 13.70 16.57 -3.65
N GLY A 184 12.89 16.89 -2.64
CA GLY A 184 13.13 18.03 -1.78
C GLY A 184 12.65 17.83 -0.34
N ILE A 185 12.90 18.87 0.45
CA ILE A 185 12.41 18.96 1.84
C ILE A 185 10.96 19.45 1.79
N PRO A 186 10.05 18.87 2.60
CA PRO A 186 8.71 19.40 2.75
C PRO A 186 8.69 20.90 3.09
N THR A 187 7.67 21.58 2.59
CA THR A 187 7.45 23.01 2.86
C THR A 187 6.56 23.27 4.08
N ASP A 188 6.16 22.20 4.77
CA ASP A 188 5.34 22.13 5.97
C ASP A 188 5.84 21.02 6.91
N ASP A 189 5.30 20.98 8.13
CA ASP A 189 5.75 20.04 9.16
C ASP A 189 5.13 18.65 8.98
N VAL A 190 5.97 17.65 8.75
CA VAL A 190 5.56 16.24 8.57
C VAL A 190 5.44 15.51 9.92
N GLU A 191 6.38 15.74 10.85
CA GLU A 191 6.49 14.99 12.10
C GLU A 191 5.20 14.96 12.94
N PRO A 192 4.49 16.09 13.17
CA PRO A 192 3.29 16.08 14.02
C PRO A 192 2.19 15.15 13.47
N VAL A 193 2.05 15.06 12.15
CA VAL A 193 1.09 14.19 11.48
C VAL A 193 1.44 12.72 11.72
N LEU A 194 2.72 12.37 11.51
CA LEU A 194 3.19 11.00 11.67
C LEU A 194 3.13 10.53 13.13
N ILE A 195 3.52 11.38 14.08
CA ILE A 195 3.41 11.10 15.52
C ILE A 195 1.94 10.88 15.91
N SER A 196 1.01 11.71 15.41
CA SER A 196 -0.41 11.57 15.67
C SER A 196 -0.95 10.23 15.16
N VAL A 197 -0.58 9.86 13.93
CA VAL A 197 -0.95 8.57 13.31
C VAL A 197 -0.42 7.40 14.13
N ALA A 198 0.88 7.42 14.49
CA ALA A 198 1.51 6.37 15.28
C ALA A 198 0.81 6.16 16.63
N ARG A 199 0.54 7.24 17.38
CA ARG A 199 -0.17 7.18 18.67
C ARG A 199 -1.58 6.62 18.53
N ARG A 200 -2.35 7.07 17.53
CA ARG A 200 -3.73 6.62 17.31
C ARG A 200 -3.81 5.14 16.92
N LEU A 201 -2.79 4.62 16.22
CA LEU A 201 -2.68 3.19 15.92
C LEU A 201 -2.36 2.36 17.17
N ASP A 202 -1.49 2.87 18.06
CA ASP A 202 -1.20 2.20 19.34
C ASP A 202 -2.43 2.19 20.27
N GLU A 203 -3.17 3.30 20.34
CA GLU A 203 -4.41 3.41 21.14
C GLU A 203 -5.48 2.38 20.77
N CYS A 204 -5.58 2.00 19.50
CA CYS A 204 -6.55 1.01 19.04
C CYS A 204 -5.96 -0.40 18.87
N ASN A 205 -4.75 -0.62 19.41
CA ASN A 205 -4.01 -1.88 19.34
C ASN A 205 -3.92 -2.43 17.90
N ALA A 206 -3.67 -1.54 16.94
CA ALA A 206 -3.49 -1.92 15.54
C ALA A 206 -2.22 -2.78 15.37
N LYS A 207 -2.21 -3.61 14.32
CA LYS A 207 -1.03 -4.41 13.95
C LYS A 207 0.22 -3.52 13.85
N PRO A 208 1.41 -3.93 14.31
CA PRO A 208 2.65 -3.14 14.22
C PRO A 208 2.90 -2.57 12.81
N TRP A 209 2.59 -3.34 11.77
CA TRP A 209 2.75 -3.00 10.36
C TRP A 209 1.46 -2.47 9.70
N GLN A 210 0.48 -1.96 10.46
CA GLN A 210 -0.80 -1.46 9.89
C GLN A 210 -0.61 -0.29 8.92
N VAL A 211 0.43 0.52 9.15
CA VAL A 211 0.86 1.62 8.29
C VAL A 211 2.37 1.57 8.21
N GLY A 212 2.91 1.45 7.00
CA GLY A 212 4.31 1.77 6.68
C GLY A 212 4.37 3.01 5.81
N ILE A 213 5.36 3.87 6.04
CA ILE A 213 5.62 5.07 5.24
C ILE A 213 7.08 5.04 4.84
N GLN A 214 7.35 5.08 3.55
CA GLN A 214 8.68 5.01 2.98
C GLN A 214 8.95 6.29 2.21
N PHE A 215 10.05 6.96 2.48
CA PHE A 215 10.47 8.10 1.66
C PHE A 215 11.53 7.69 0.64
N VAL A 216 11.31 8.11 -0.60
CA VAL A 216 12.17 7.86 -1.76
C VAL A 216 12.59 9.19 -2.35
N GLN A 217 13.89 9.44 -2.29
CA GLN A 217 14.44 10.63 -2.89
C GLN A 217 14.63 10.45 -4.40
N VAL A 218 14.20 11.46 -5.17
CA VAL A 218 14.54 11.62 -6.59
C VAL A 218 15.55 12.75 -6.75
N GLY A 219 16.62 12.53 -7.50
CA GLY A 219 17.67 13.53 -7.64
C GLY A 219 18.56 13.64 -6.40
N ASN A 220 19.66 14.39 -6.51
CA ASN A 220 20.83 14.26 -5.64
C ASN A 220 20.98 15.40 -4.61
N ASP A 221 19.86 15.98 -4.17
CA ASP A 221 19.89 17.05 -3.16
C ASP A 221 20.33 16.51 -1.79
N ARG A 222 21.54 16.89 -1.36
CA ARG A 222 22.12 16.47 -0.08
C ARG A 222 21.39 17.00 1.15
N SER A 223 20.64 18.10 1.01
CA SER A 223 19.83 18.64 2.11
C SER A 223 18.56 17.82 2.28
N ALA A 224 17.91 17.42 1.19
CA ALA A 224 16.80 16.48 1.23
C ALA A 224 17.25 15.12 1.83
N ALA A 225 18.39 14.59 1.39
CA ALA A 225 18.94 13.34 1.92
C ALA A 225 19.12 13.37 3.44
N ARG A 226 19.74 14.44 3.96
CA ARG A 226 19.95 14.62 5.41
C ARG A 226 18.65 14.81 6.19
N TRP A 227 17.66 15.47 5.59
CA TRP A 227 16.36 15.64 6.23
C TRP A 227 15.64 14.30 6.36
N LEU A 228 15.68 13.47 5.31
CA LEU A 228 15.12 12.13 5.33
C LEU A 228 15.80 11.23 6.38
N GLU A 229 17.13 11.19 6.38
CA GLU A 229 17.89 10.42 7.39
C GLU A 229 17.55 10.86 8.82
N SER A 230 17.41 12.17 9.05
CA SER A 230 16.99 12.70 10.36
C SER A 230 15.56 12.28 10.73
N LEU A 231 14.64 12.26 9.77
CA LEU A 231 13.24 11.87 10.02
C LEU A 231 13.15 10.42 10.49
N ASP A 232 13.88 9.52 9.84
CA ASP A 232 13.95 8.10 10.17
C ASP A 232 14.51 7.85 11.58
N ASP A 233 15.64 8.49 11.86
CA ASP A 233 16.39 8.22 13.08
C ASP A 233 15.74 8.77 14.35
N THR A 234 15.00 9.87 14.23
CA THR A 234 14.57 10.66 15.39
C THR A 234 13.11 10.45 15.75
N LEU A 235 12.23 10.18 14.78
CA LEU A 235 10.78 10.26 14.98
C LEU A 235 10.25 9.25 16.03
N HIS A 236 10.63 7.98 15.93
CA HIS A 236 10.17 6.98 16.89
C HIS A 236 10.94 7.06 18.23
N LYS A 237 12.26 7.33 18.18
CA LYS A 237 13.14 7.36 19.36
C LYS A 237 12.81 8.52 20.29
N ASN A 238 12.61 9.72 19.75
CA ASN A 238 12.41 10.93 20.55
C ASN A 238 10.99 11.07 21.09
N ASN A 239 10.01 10.43 20.45
CA ASN A 239 8.59 10.61 20.77
C ASN A 239 7.93 9.40 21.44
N HIS A 240 8.68 8.31 21.64
CA HIS A 240 8.22 7.06 22.26
C HIS A 240 6.95 6.50 21.58
N VAL A 241 6.94 6.51 20.25
CA VAL A 241 5.85 5.97 19.43
C VAL A 241 6.33 4.76 18.65
N ARG A 242 5.40 3.93 18.17
CA ARG A 242 5.75 2.90 17.19
C ARG A 242 6.46 3.49 15.98
N ASP A 243 7.35 2.69 15.43
CA ASP A 243 8.11 3.08 14.27
C ASP A 243 7.37 2.67 12.97
N ILE A 244 6.92 3.68 12.23
CA ILE A 244 6.10 3.58 11.01
C ILE A 244 6.79 4.19 9.79
N VAL A 245 7.96 4.81 9.98
CA VAL A 245 8.72 5.48 8.92
C VAL A 245 9.93 4.64 8.61
N ASP A 246 10.25 4.55 7.33
CA ASP A 246 11.53 4.06 6.84
C ASP A 246 12.02 5.02 5.74
N THR A 247 13.32 5.11 5.57
CA THR A 247 13.91 5.91 4.49
C THR A 247 14.85 5.07 3.66
N ALA A 248 14.59 5.05 2.36
CA ALA A 248 15.47 4.36 1.44
C ALA A 248 16.55 5.33 0.96
N PRO A 249 17.84 5.15 1.35
CA PRO A 249 18.91 6.01 0.86
C PRO A 249 19.04 5.82 -0.66
N TRP A 250 18.80 6.89 -1.41
CA TRP A 250 19.00 6.91 -2.85
C TRP A 250 20.40 7.47 -3.19
N SER A 251 21.17 6.71 -3.94
CA SER A 251 22.61 6.94 -4.16
C SER A 251 22.96 7.95 -5.27
N GLY A 252 21.99 8.69 -5.82
CA GLY A 252 22.24 9.60 -6.94
C GLY A 252 21.91 9.01 -8.33
N ALA A 253 21.56 7.73 -8.42
CA ALA A 253 21.38 7.01 -9.68
C ALA A 253 19.92 6.95 -10.12
N VAL A 254 19.60 7.32 -11.38
CA VAL A 254 18.24 7.36 -11.99
C VAL A 254 17.22 6.45 -11.30
N LEU A 255 16.09 7.03 -10.90
CA LEU A 255 15.00 6.28 -10.27
C LEU A 255 14.56 5.15 -11.23
N SER A 256 14.72 3.90 -10.81
CA SER A 256 14.44 2.72 -11.65
C SER A 256 13.32 1.87 -11.07
N SER A 257 12.69 1.05 -11.90
CA SER A 257 11.69 0.07 -11.43
C SER A 257 12.25 -0.86 -10.36
N ASN A 258 13.48 -1.35 -10.53
CA ASN A 258 14.16 -2.20 -9.54
C ASN A 258 14.34 -1.48 -8.20
N THR A 259 14.62 -0.18 -8.23
CA THR A 259 14.74 0.63 -7.02
C THR A 259 13.39 0.70 -6.31
N ILE A 260 12.32 1.04 -7.02
CA ILE A 260 10.99 1.15 -6.41
C ILE A 260 10.49 -0.21 -5.91
N LEU A 261 10.69 -1.28 -6.68
CA LEU A 261 10.37 -2.63 -6.22
C LEU A 261 11.16 -2.98 -4.98
N LYS A 262 12.48 -2.75 -4.94
CA LYS A 262 13.28 -2.99 -3.74
C LYS A 262 12.78 -2.21 -2.54
N ILE A 263 12.29 -1.00 -2.74
CA ILE A 263 11.73 -0.16 -1.68
C ILE A 263 10.38 -0.72 -1.21
N MET A 264 9.50 -1.09 -2.14
CA MET A 264 8.26 -1.82 -1.84
C MET A 264 8.54 -3.11 -1.04
N LEU A 265 9.62 -3.83 -1.35
CA LEU A 265 10.11 -4.97 -0.58
C LEU A 265 10.66 -4.57 0.80
N GLY A 266 11.47 -3.51 0.89
CA GLY A 266 12.26 -3.18 2.07
C GLY A 266 11.46 -2.67 3.27
N GLY A 267 10.61 -1.65 3.11
CA GLY A 267 9.97 -1.04 4.28
C GLY A 267 8.73 -1.78 4.80
N VAL A 268 8.40 -2.94 4.22
CA VAL A 268 7.44 -3.90 4.78
C VAL A 268 8.16 -4.94 5.65
N ASP A 269 9.48 -5.03 5.53
CA ASP A 269 10.22 -6.24 5.88
C ASP A 269 11.06 -6.13 7.16
N ARG A 270 10.39 -5.88 8.29
CA ARG A 270 10.98 -6.20 9.61
C ARG A 270 10.90 -7.69 9.96
N ARG A 271 10.25 -8.51 9.14
CA ARG A 271 9.98 -9.94 9.41
C ARG A 271 11.05 -10.86 8.86
N TYR A 272 11.54 -10.63 7.64
CA TYR A 272 12.65 -11.34 7.00
C TYR A 272 14.01 -10.72 7.30
N ASP A 273 14.10 -9.42 7.63
CA ASP A 273 15.37 -8.82 8.09
C ASP A 273 15.92 -9.51 9.34
N ARG A 274 15.03 -10.10 10.17
CA ARG A 274 15.40 -10.93 11.32
C ARG A 274 15.87 -12.34 10.97
N GLN A 275 15.56 -12.86 9.78
CA GLN A 275 15.95 -14.22 9.36
C GLN A 275 17.33 -14.26 8.70
N THR A 276 17.84 -13.14 8.17
CA THR A 276 19.18 -13.05 7.56
C THR A 276 20.33 -12.79 8.54
N VAL A 277 20.06 -12.58 9.83
CA VAL A 277 21.10 -12.52 10.87
C VAL A 277 21.14 -13.83 11.68
N SER A 278 21.32 -14.95 10.98
CA SER A 278 21.79 -16.19 11.61
C SER A 278 22.94 -16.81 10.80
N ARG A 279 24.16 -16.52 11.29
CA ARG A 279 25.43 -17.23 11.05
C ARG A 279 25.92 -17.35 9.60
N VAL A 280 26.81 -16.43 9.24
CA VAL A 280 28.13 -16.84 8.70
C VAL A 280 29.19 -16.42 9.72
N GLY A 281 29.39 -17.28 10.72
CA GLY A 281 30.55 -17.20 11.59
C GLY A 281 31.79 -17.55 10.77
N ARG A 282 32.70 -16.58 10.63
CA ARG A 282 34.06 -16.81 10.12
C ARG A 282 34.73 -17.90 10.99
N ARG A 283 35.18 -18.97 10.35
CA ARG A 283 36.35 -19.74 10.76
C ARG A 283 37.49 -19.35 9.83
#